data_AF-A0A1S3HK72-F1
#
_entry.id   AF-A0A1S3HK72-F1
#
_cell.length_a   1.000
_cell.length_b   1.000
_cell.length_c   1.000
_cell.angle_alpha   90.00
_cell.angle_beta   90.00
_cell.angle_gamma   90.00
#
_symmetry.space_group_name_H-M   'P 1'
#
loop_
_entity.id
_entity.type
_entity.pdbx_description
1 polymer ?
#
loop_
_entity_poly.entity_id
_entity_poly.type
_entity_poly.pdbx_seq_one_letter_code
_entity_poly.pdbx_strand_id
1 'polypeptide(L)'
;MLNLVYTVAIICLASLPVLGYIYDHCGTVCVRILSVCLCAGGFFLMALAERGREWLLFPGAVFHLVGGIQLAVTDVQVAVLFPKLKATLICLISGAIDVSGFAPILLKLTYQAGASYKTFMFTFAGVILFLSSVNTFTLPPRQDDDGNNIDIACCFKIRKRQRSKTESSKPNTSTCTNADHVPTANERQSGHQVLEQGLSNAAYMPDDVSTEPKCGVPSIGSATPELASKEKADGDVTREKADDIICQGTSCQHENNTNHTEMRVDGIGQISCRIENSPVSTYTDVYSWFQVGSLIWALLNGLMLDKLVSRATADDKERCFVVPFFITVLAGLIASIACIIPIIEMQFVAILFHSMLKTGSYASHLAYIASTFPKEHFGKTYGIQIGIGFLFTFIEYPIFAWYKYSLESDPFWLGLLFLGICLTASCLPFYLLWRRCRYTRSNSYTL
;
A
#
# COMPACT_ATOMS: atom_id res chain seq x y z
N MET A 1 18.01 8.50 -2.51
CA MET A 1 17.73 7.11 -2.07
C MET A 1 16.29 6.91 -1.62
N LEU A 2 15.81 7.59 -0.56
CA LEU A 2 14.48 7.37 0.04
C LEU A 2 13.32 7.32 -0.96
N ASN A 3 13.25 8.24 -1.93
CA ASN A 3 12.21 8.22 -2.97
C ASN A 3 12.19 6.90 -3.76
N LEU A 4 13.35 6.33 -4.08
CA LEU A 4 13.45 5.05 -4.81
C LEU A 4 12.99 3.86 -3.94
N VAL A 5 13.31 3.89 -2.64
CA VAL A 5 12.81 2.88 -1.68
C VAL A 5 11.28 2.94 -1.60
N TYR A 6 10.70 4.15 -1.55
CA TYR A 6 9.26 4.36 -1.60
C TYR A 6 8.65 3.86 -2.92
N THR A 7 9.23 4.21 -4.07
CA THR A 7 8.76 3.72 -5.38
C THR A 7 8.73 2.20 -5.44
N VAL A 8 9.82 1.53 -5.02
CA VAL A 8 9.90 0.05 -5.02
C VAL A 8 8.85 -0.56 -4.08
N ALA A 9 8.66 0.00 -2.88
CA ALA A 9 7.64 -0.46 -1.95
C ALA A 9 6.22 -0.35 -2.54
N ILE A 10 5.89 0.78 -3.19
CA ILE A 10 4.60 1.01 -3.86
C ILE A 10 4.42 0.06 -5.07
N ILE A 11 5.46 -0.21 -5.88
CA ILE A 11 5.38 -1.19 -6.98
C ILE A 11 5.00 -2.57 -6.43
N CYS A 12 5.59 -2.99 -5.31
CA CYS A 12 5.29 -4.28 -4.70
C CYS A 12 3.83 -4.41 -4.22
N LEU A 13 3.07 -3.31 -4.08
CA LEU A 13 1.63 -3.36 -3.78
C LEU A 13 0.77 -3.82 -4.97
N ALA A 14 1.32 -3.90 -6.18
CA ALA A 14 0.68 -4.64 -7.27
C ALA A 14 0.46 -6.13 -6.95
N SER A 15 1.10 -6.68 -5.89
CA SER A 15 0.86 -8.03 -5.38
C SER A 15 -0.39 -8.17 -4.48
N LEU A 16 -1.05 -7.07 -4.07
CA LEU A 16 -2.24 -7.10 -3.22
C LEU A 16 -3.42 -7.97 -3.72
N PRO A 17 -3.68 -8.15 -5.02
CA PRO A 17 -4.67 -9.12 -5.49
C PRO A 17 -4.36 -10.57 -5.04
N VAL A 18 -3.08 -10.92 -4.94
CA VAL A 18 -2.63 -12.24 -4.47
C VAL A 18 -2.84 -12.36 -2.96
N LEU A 19 -2.53 -11.33 -2.17
CA LEU A 19 -2.82 -11.35 -0.73
C LEU A 19 -4.33 -11.36 -0.45
N GLY A 20 -5.13 -10.66 -1.25
CA GLY A 20 -6.60 -10.71 -1.22
C GLY A 20 -7.15 -12.10 -1.51
N TYR A 21 -6.60 -12.80 -2.51
CA TYR A 21 -6.91 -14.21 -2.78
C TYR A 21 -6.52 -15.12 -1.61
N ILE A 22 -5.32 -14.94 -1.03
CA ILE A 22 -4.86 -15.71 0.13
C ILE A 22 -5.79 -15.47 1.33
N TYR A 23 -6.23 -14.24 1.57
CA TYR A 23 -7.19 -13.89 2.63
C TYR A 23 -8.52 -14.62 2.49
N ASP A 24 -9.13 -14.59 1.30
CA ASP A 24 -10.41 -15.28 1.04
C ASP A 24 -10.31 -16.82 1.19
N HIS A 25 -9.12 -17.42 1.05
CA HIS A 25 -8.94 -18.88 1.10
C HIS A 25 -8.27 -19.43 2.37
N CYS A 26 -7.46 -18.63 3.07
CA CYS A 26 -6.68 -19.05 4.24
C CYS A 26 -7.30 -18.60 5.56
N GLY A 27 -8.32 -17.72 5.53
CA GLY A 27 -9.00 -17.20 6.70
C GLY A 27 -8.21 -16.11 7.43
N THR A 28 -8.93 -15.37 8.28
CA THR A 28 -8.44 -14.13 8.91
C THR A 28 -7.18 -14.34 9.74
N VAL A 29 -7.18 -15.31 10.66
CA VAL A 29 -6.08 -15.50 11.62
C VAL A 29 -4.77 -15.85 10.93
N CYS A 30 -4.81 -16.74 9.93
CA CYS A 30 -3.62 -17.11 9.17
C CYS A 30 -3.00 -15.91 8.46
N VAL A 31 -3.82 -15.09 7.80
CA VAL A 31 -3.33 -13.89 7.09
C VAL A 31 -2.91 -12.79 8.05
N ARG A 32 -3.59 -12.60 9.18
CA ARG A 32 -3.15 -11.66 10.22
C ARG A 32 -1.78 -12.03 10.78
N ILE A 33 -1.54 -13.30 11.15
CA ILE A 33 -0.22 -13.74 11.64
C ILE A 33 0.87 -13.43 10.61
N LEU A 34 0.66 -13.81 9.34
CA LEU A 34 1.59 -13.49 8.25
C LEU A 34 1.84 -11.97 8.11
N SER A 35 0.78 -11.17 8.22
CA SER A 35 0.86 -9.72 8.05
C SER A 35 1.54 -9.02 9.24
N VAL A 36 1.35 -9.53 10.47
CA VAL A 36 2.11 -9.10 11.66
C VAL A 36 3.60 -9.41 11.47
N CYS A 37 3.94 -10.63 11.05
CA CYS A 37 5.33 -11.01 10.79
C CYS A 37 6.00 -10.15 9.71
N LEU A 38 5.29 -9.86 8.60
CA LEU A 38 5.79 -8.97 7.55
C LEU A 38 5.94 -7.53 8.05
N CYS A 39 4.92 -6.97 8.71
CA CYS A 39 4.93 -5.58 9.16
C CYS A 39 6.04 -5.32 10.19
N ALA A 40 6.10 -6.15 11.24
CA ALA A 40 7.14 -6.04 12.27
C ALA A 40 8.54 -6.40 11.75
N GLY A 41 8.64 -7.41 10.86
CA GLY A 41 9.88 -7.75 10.17
C GLY A 41 10.39 -6.62 9.29
N GLY A 42 9.49 -5.86 8.66
CA GLY A 42 9.81 -4.65 7.89
C GLY A 42 10.47 -3.57 8.74
N PHE A 43 9.84 -3.21 9.87
CA PHE A 43 10.42 -2.28 10.85
C PHE A 43 11.75 -2.77 11.42
N PHE A 44 11.88 -4.07 11.71
CA PHE A 44 13.12 -4.68 12.19
C PHE A 44 14.26 -4.59 11.16
N LEU A 45 13.99 -4.88 9.88
CA LEU A 45 14.97 -4.72 8.80
C LEU A 45 15.38 -3.26 8.62
N MET A 46 14.44 -2.32 8.71
CA MET A 46 14.73 -0.89 8.67
C MET A 46 15.58 -0.43 9.87
N ALA A 47 15.36 -0.97 11.08
CA ALA A 47 16.18 -0.69 12.25
C ALA A 47 17.64 -1.18 12.12
N LEU A 48 17.87 -2.21 11.30
CA LEU A 48 19.21 -2.74 10.97
C LEU A 48 19.90 -2.01 9.82
N ALA A 49 19.23 -1.06 9.16
CA ALA A 49 19.85 -0.23 8.13
C ALA A 49 20.86 0.75 8.76
N GLU A 50 22.11 0.62 8.34
CA GLU A 50 23.23 1.48 8.72
C GLU A 50 23.98 1.91 7.45
N ARG A 51 24.95 2.84 7.57
CA ARG A 51 25.85 3.18 6.47
C ARG A 51 26.51 1.91 5.91
N GLY A 52 26.45 1.73 4.59
CA GLY A 52 26.90 0.51 3.90
C GLY A 52 25.92 -0.69 3.95
N ARG A 53 24.88 -0.64 4.78
CA ARG A 53 23.77 -1.61 4.86
C ARG A 53 22.40 -0.98 4.52
N GLU A 54 22.43 0.17 3.86
CA GLU A 54 21.26 0.97 3.49
C GLU A 54 20.30 0.21 2.57
N TRP A 55 20.79 -0.82 1.86
CA TRP A 55 19.97 -1.69 1.01
C TRP A 55 18.89 -2.45 1.79
N LEU A 56 19.01 -2.64 3.12
CA LEU A 56 17.96 -3.25 3.96
C LEU A 56 16.67 -2.42 3.98
N LEU A 57 16.74 -1.12 3.66
CA LEU A 57 15.56 -0.26 3.56
C LEU A 57 14.59 -0.73 2.48
N PHE A 58 15.06 -1.37 1.41
CA PHE A 58 14.20 -1.87 0.32
C PHE A 58 13.29 -3.03 0.79
N PRO A 59 13.79 -4.21 1.22
CA PRO A 59 12.93 -5.28 1.71
C PRO A 59 12.19 -4.86 2.99
N GLY A 60 12.80 -4.02 3.83
CA GLY A 60 12.16 -3.47 5.03
C GLY A 60 10.90 -2.67 4.70
N ALA A 61 10.99 -1.70 3.79
CA ALA A 61 9.84 -0.90 3.36
C ALA A 61 8.78 -1.73 2.63
N VAL A 62 9.19 -2.69 1.78
CA VAL A 62 8.26 -3.61 1.09
C VAL A 62 7.46 -4.45 2.11
N PHE A 63 8.13 -5.10 3.06
CA PHE A 63 7.46 -5.95 4.05
C PHE A 63 6.58 -5.13 5.00
N HIS A 64 7.04 -3.95 5.42
CA HIS A 64 6.24 -3.00 6.19
C HIS A 64 4.95 -2.63 5.44
N LEU A 65 5.05 -2.20 4.18
CA LEU A 65 3.91 -1.66 3.45
C LEU A 65 2.89 -2.75 3.05
N VAL A 66 3.38 -3.91 2.59
CA VAL A 66 2.52 -5.08 2.28
C VAL A 66 1.85 -5.62 3.54
N GLY A 67 2.60 -5.79 4.64
CA GLY A 67 2.07 -6.27 5.92
C GLY A 67 1.08 -5.29 6.55
N GLY A 68 1.39 -4.00 6.55
CA GLY A 68 0.56 -2.93 7.12
C GLY A 68 -0.79 -2.79 6.41
N ILE A 69 -0.80 -2.76 5.08
CA ILE A 69 -2.04 -2.70 4.31
C ILE A 69 -2.87 -3.98 4.53
N GLN A 70 -2.25 -5.16 4.55
CA GLN A 70 -2.98 -6.40 4.78
C GLN A 70 -3.57 -6.50 6.19
N LEU A 71 -2.88 -5.97 7.22
CA LEU A 71 -3.47 -5.82 8.57
C LEU A 71 -4.72 -4.94 8.53
N ALA A 72 -4.64 -3.76 7.91
CA ALA A 72 -5.77 -2.83 7.80
C ALA A 72 -6.97 -3.45 7.06
N VAL A 73 -6.73 -4.25 6.00
CA VAL A 73 -7.78 -5.03 5.31
C VAL A 73 -8.50 -5.96 6.30
N THR A 74 -7.74 -6.66 7.14
CA THR A 74 -8.32 -7.63 8.09
C THR A 74 -9.03 -6.96 9.27
N ASP A 75 -8.65 -5.73 9.65
CA ASP A 75 -9.33 -4.97 10.71
C ASP A 75 -10.76 -4.55 10.30
N VAL A 76 -11.08 -4.52 9.00
CA VAL A 76 -12.46 -4.31 8.49
C VAL A 76 -13.44 -5.34 9.06
N GLN A 77 -12.98 -6.55 9.41
CA GLN A 77 -13.83 -7.56 10.06
C GLN A 77 -14.32 -7.12 11.45
N VAL A 78 -13.55 -6.30 12.18
CA VAL A 78 -13.96 -5.77 13.49
C VAL A 78 -15.25 -4.97 13.36
N ALA A 79 -15.43 -4.22 12.26
CA ALA A 79 -16.65 -3.47 12.00
C ALA A 79 -17.88 -4.36 11.77
N VAL A 80 -17.71 -5.61 11.33
CA VAL A 80 -18.81 -6.57 11.14
C VAL A 80 -19.41 -7.00 12.49
N LEU A 81 -18.63 -6.98 13.57
CA LEU A 81 -19.09 -7.28 14.93
C LEU A 81 -20.05 -6.19 15.49
N PHE A 82 -20.07 -5.00 14.89
CA PHE A 82 -20.86 -3.85 15.35
C PHE A 82 -21.88 -3.41 14.29
N PRO A 83 -22.92 -4.22 13.99
CA PRO A 83 -23.82 -3.99 12.85
C PRO A 83 -24.57 -2.64 12.87
N LYS A 84 -24.72 -1.99 14.04
CA LYS A 84 -25.33 -0.66 14.17
C LYS A 84 -24.41 0.51 13.78
N LEU A 85 -23.10 0.29 13.76
CA LEU A 85 -22.07 1.31 13.48
C LEU A 85 -21.06 0.80 12.43
N LYS A 86 -21.47 -0.15 11.59
CA LYS A 86 -20.58 -0.86 10.67
C LYS A 86 -19.88 0.12 9.72
N ALA A 87 -20.61 1.06 9.12
CA ALA A 87 -19.99 2.03 8.22
C ALA A 87 -19.07 2.98 8.98
N THR A 88 -19.43 3.38 10.20
CA THR A 88 -18.60 4.23 11.07
C THR A 88 -17.26 3.58 11.40
N LEU A 89 -17.23 2.33 11.84
CA LEU A 89 -15.96 1.64 12.12
C LEU A 89 -15.13 1.46 10.84
N ILE A 90 -15.74 1.15 9.69
CA ILE A 90 -15.02 1.01 8.42
C ILE A 90 -14.40 2.34 7.97
N CYS A 91 -15.16 3.43 8.00
CA CYS A 91 -14.65 4.75 7.68
C CYS A 91 -13.52 5.16 8.62
N LEU A 92 -13.65 4.88 9.93
CA LEU A 92 -12.62 5.17 10.93
C LEU A 92 -11.32 4.40 10.68
N ILE A 93 -11.39 3.15 10.20
CA ILE A 93 -10.21 2.38 9.75
C ILE A 93 -9.52 3.09 8.58
N SER A 94 -10.26 3.54 7.55
CA SER A 94 -9.67 4.34 6.46
C SER A 94 -9.04 5.65 6.97
N GLY A 95 -9.69 6.34 7.91
CA GLY A 95 -9.11 7.52 8.57
C GLY A 95 -7.80 7.20 9.28
N ALA A 96 -7.73 6.11 10.02
CA ALA A 96 -6.50 5.67 10.69
C ALA A 96 -5.35 5.33 9.70
N ILE A 97 -5.68 4.79 8.51
CA ILE A 97 -4.69 4.61 7.43
C ILE A 97 -4.15 5.96 6.95
N ASP A 98 -5.01 6.97 6.77
CA ASP A 98 -4.58 8.32 6.35
C ASP A 98 -3.74 9.04 7.41
N VAL A 99 -4.06 8.84 8.70
CA VAL A 99 -3.26 9.36 9.84
C VAL A 99 -1.83 8.80 9.87
N SER A 100 -1.54 7.67 9.19
CA SER A 100 -0.19 7.09 9.17
C SER A 100 0.90 8.03 8.62
N GLY A 101 0.54 9.02 7.79
CA GLY A 101 1.47 10.06 7.32
C GLY A 101 1.88 11.10 8.40
N PHE A 102 1.39 10.96 9.63
CA PHE A 102 1.94 11.61 10.83
C PHE A 102 3.22 10.93 11.35
N ALA A 103 3.51 9.68 10.97
CA ALA A 103 4.69 8.94 11.44
C ALA A 103 6.04 9.64 11.16
N PRO A 104 6.27 10.34 10.04
CA PRO A 104 7.48 11.12 9.81
C PRO A 104 7.66 12.29 10.80
N ILE A 105 6.58 12.99 11.18
CA ILE A 105 6.64 14.02 12.23
C ILE A 105 6.96 13.36 13.58
N LEU A 106 6.31 12.25 13.90
CA LEU A 106 6.56 11.57 15.17
C LEU A 106 8.02 11.08 15.27
N LEU A 107 8.63 10.67 14.16
CA LEU A 107 10.07 10.39 14.06
C LEU A 107 10.93 11.64 14.24
N LYS A 108 10.56 12.78 13.62
CA LYS A 108 11.24 14.08 13.77
C LYS A 108 11.23 14.55 15.23
N LEU A 109 10.06 14.55 15.88
CA LEU A 109 9.87 14.95 17.28
C LEU A 109 10.62 14.05 18.26
N THR A 110 10.58 12.72 18.06
CA THR A 110 11.33 11.80 18.92
C THR A 110 12.84 11.93 18.75
N TYR A 111 13.31 12.23 17.53
CA TYR A 111 14.72 12.53 17.28
C TYR A 111 15.16 13.86 17.93
N GLN A 112 14.33 14.91 17.87
CA GLN A 112 14.56 16.16 18.58
C GLN A 112 14.58 15.96 20.12
N ALA A 113 13.81 15.01 20.65
CA ALA A 113 13.87 14.59 22.06
C ALA A 113 15.10 13.71 22.40
N GLY A 114 16.03 13.49 21.46
CA GLY A 114 17.28 12.75 21.66
C GLY A 114 17.19 11.24 21.41
N ALA A 115 16.06 10.71 20.94
CA ALA A 115 15.93 9.29 20.63
C ALA A 115 16.56 8.93 19.27
N SER A 116 17.33 7.83 19.23
CA SER A 116 17.88 7.33 17.96
C SER A 116 16.78 6.75 17.06
N TYR A 117 16.95 6.92 15.73
CA TYR A 117 16.15 6.27 14.70
C TYR A 117 15.95 4.76 14.95
N LYS A 118 17.01 4.06 15.40
CA LYS A 118 16.92 2.62 15.71
C LYS A 118 15.97 2.33 16.86
N THR A 119 16.04 3.13 17.92
CA THR A 119 15.15 3.01 19.08
C THR A 119 13.71 3.20 18.64
N PHE A 120 13.43 4.22 17.82
CA PHE A 120 12.10 4.43 17.23
C PHE A 120 11.61 3.20 16.45
N MET A 121 12.42 2.69 15.51
CA MET A 121 12.02 1.56 14.66
C MET A 121 11.80 0.26 15.46
N PHE A 122 12.65 -0.04 16.46
CA PHE A 122 12.42 -1.18 17.35
C PHE A 122 11.20 -1.00 18.26
N THR A 123 10.93 0.21 18.76
CA THR A 123 9.72 0.51 19.53
C THR A 123 8.47 0.29 18.69
N PHE A 124 8.44 0.78 17.43
CA PHE A 124 7.32 0.56 16.52
C PHE A 124 7.13 -0.93 16.18
N ALA A 125 8.20 -1.67 15.91
CA ALA A 125 8.13 -3.12 15.73
C ALA A 125 7.52 -3.83 16.96
N GLY A 126 7.96 -3.47 18.17
CA GLY A 126 7.44 -4.03 19.43
C GLY A 126 5.97 -3.69 19.69
N VAL A 127 5.57 -2.44 19.46
CA VAL A 127 4.18 -1.98 19.62
C VAL A 127 3.25 -2.68 18.64
N ILE A 128 3.66 -2.83 17.37
CA ILE A 128 2.87 -3.56 16.35
C ILE A 128 2.80 -5.05 16.70
N LEU A 129 3.92 -5.69 17.07
CA LEU A 129 3.91 -7.08 17.52
C LEU A 129 2.94 -7.28 18.69
N PHE A 130 2.96 -6.41 19.69
CA PHE A 130 2.09 -6.53 20.85
C PHE A 130 0.61 -6.29 20.50
N LEU A 131 0.27 -5.09 19.99
CA LEU A 131 -1.12 -4.69 19.74
C LEU A 131 -1.77 -5.55 18.65
N SER A 132 -1.08 -5.79 17.53
CA SER A 132 -1.64 -6.58 16.44
C SER A 132 -1.73 -8.06 16.79
N SER A 133 -0.84 -8.62 17.63
CA SER A 133 -0.99 -9.99 18.12
C SER A 133 -2.18 -10.12 19.06
N VAL A 134 -2.33 -9.22 20.05
CA VAL A 134 -3.48 -9.21 20.96
C VAL A 134 -4.78 -9.17 20.14
N ASN A 135 -4.91 -8.21 19.22
CA ASN A 135 -6.07 -8.10 18.34
C ASN A 135 -6.30 -9.36 17.47
N THR A 136 -5.23 -10.03 17.02
CA THR A 136 -5.32 -11.25 16.20
C THR A 136 -5.79 -12.47 16.99
N PHE A 137 -5.50 -12.55 18.29
CA PHE A 137 -5.97 -13.66 19.13
C PHE A 137 -7.34 -13.42 19.76
N THR A 138 -7.78 -12.16 19.91
CA THR A 138 -9.05 -11.81 20.60
C THR A 138 -10.23 -11.53 19.67
N LEU A 139 -10.03 -10.92 18.49
CA LEU A 139 -11.11 -10.38 17.66
C LEU A 139 -11.65 -11.28 16.54
N PRO A 140 -10.85 -12.11 15.84
CA PRO A 140 -11.36 -12.88 14.71
C PRO A 140 -12.47 -13.87 15.11
N PRO A 141 -13.60 -13.93 14.37
CA PRO A 141 -14.64 -14.91 14.62
C PRO A 141 -14.07 -16.31 14.37
N ARG A 142 -14.02 -17.13 15.42
CA ARG A 142 -13.50 -18.50 15.33
C ARG A 142 -14.43 -19.45 14.59
N GLN A 143 -15.69 -19.06 14.39
CA GLN A 143 -16.72 -19.87 13.76
C GLN A 143 -17.24 -19.21 12.47
N ASP A 144 -17.57 -20.02 11.46
CA ASP A 144 -18.32 -19.57 10.28
C ASP A 144 -19.80 -19.34 10.61
N ASP A 145 -20.55 -18.81 9.65
CA ASP A 145 -21.98 -18.54 9.82
C ASP A 145 -22.80 -19.86 10.02
N ASP A 146 -22.19 -21.04 9.78
CA ASP A 146 -22.71 -22.39 10.05
C ASP A 146 -22.22 -23.00 11.40
N GLY A 147 -21.36 -22.31 12.14
CA GLY A 147 -20.86 -22.74 13.46
C GLY A 147 -19.58 -23.60 13.49
N ASN A 148 -18.99 -23.94 12.34
CA ASN A 148 -17.74 -24.72 12.27
C ASN A 148 -16.53 -23.85 12.63
N ASN A 149 -15.51 -24.44 13.29
CA ASN A 149 -14.27 -23.72 13.55
C ASN A 149 -13.50 -23.42 12.25
N ILE A 150 -13.39 -22.13 11.89
CA ILE A 150 -12.57 -21.65 10.77
C ILE A 150 -11.08 -21.81 11.10
N ASP A 151 -10.73 -21.58 12.37
CA ASP A 151 -9.35 -21.62 12.82
C ASP A 151 -8.77 -23.04 12.76
N ILE A 152 -7.47 -23.12 12.48
CA ILE A 152 -6.66 -24.35 12.32
C ILE A 152 -6.85 -25.08 10.99
N ALA A 153 -8.02 -25.01 10.33
CA ALA A 153 -8.32 -25.76 9.10
C ALA A 153 -7.37 -25.46 7.92
N CYS A 154 -6.96 -24.19 7.72
CA CYS A 154 -6.02 -23.80 6.67
C CYS A 154 -4.62 -24.42 6.88
N CYS A 155 -4.03 -24.21 8.07
CA CYS A 155 -2.72 -24.75 8.41
C CYS A 155 -2.67 -26.27 8.27
N PHE A 156 -3.72 -26.99 8.70
CA PHE A 156 -3.80 -28.44 8.50
C PHE A 156 -4.05 -28.85 7.04
N LYS A 157 -4.83 -28.12 6.24
CA LYS A 157 -4.98 -28.39 4.79
C LYS A 157 -3.66 -28.22 4.03
N ILE A 158 -2.89 -27.18 4.33
CA ILE A 158 -1.55 -26.99 3.73
C ILE A 158 -0.61 -28.12 4.15
N ARG A 159 -0.56 -28.45 5.46
CA ARG A 159 0.28 -29.52 6.00
C ARG A 159 -0.12 -30.91 5.47
N LYS A 160 -1.42 -31.17 5.24
CA LYS A 160 -1.95 -32.41 4.66
C LYS A 160 -1.68 -32.51 3.15
N ARG A 161 -1.78 -31.40 2.40
CA ARG A 161 -1.37 -31.34 0.98
C ARG A 161 0.15 -31.52 0.80
N GLN A 162 0.97 -30.94 1.68
CA GLN A 162 2.42 -31.18 1.66
C GLN A 162 2.75 -32.63 2.03
N ARG A 163 2.15 -33.17 3.10
CA ARG A 163 2.34 -34.58 3.49
C ARG A 163 1.96 -35.56 2.36
N SER A 164 0.84 -35.31 1.67
CA SER A 164 0.42 -36.09 0.49
C SER A 164 1.41 -35.98 -0.68
N LYS A 165 2.02 -34.80 -0.92
CA LYS A 165 3.10 -34.66 -1.92
C LYS A 165 4.38 -35.39 -1.50
N THR A 166 4.78 -35.34 -0.22
CA THR A 166 5.96 -36.03 0.31
C THR A 166 5.79 -37.55 0.37
N GLU A 167 4.57 -38.05 0.58
CA GLU A 167 4.25 -39.47 0.53
C GLU A 167 4.23 -39.99 -0.93
N SER A 168 3.82 -39.16 -1.90
CA SER A 168 3.87 -39.48 -3.34
C SER A 168 5.27 -39.36 -3.97
N SER A 169 6.22 -38.66 -3.32
CA SER A 169 7.59 -38.43 -3.82
C SER A 169 8.65 -39.35 -3.20
N LYS A 170 8.26 -40.53 -2.67
CA LYS A 170 9.21 -41.59 -2.32
C LYS A 170 9.43 -42.51 -3.53
N PRO A 171 10.67 -42.81 -3.93
CA PRO A 171 10.91 -43.84 -4.93
C PRO A 171 10.59 -45.21 -4.33
N ASN A 172 9.70 -45.97 -4.97
CA ASN A 172 9.40 -47.34 -4.59
C ASN A 172 10.56 -48.26 -4.99
N THR A 173 11.49 -48.51 -4.07
CA THR A 173 12.57 -49.47 -4.24
C THR A 173 12.28 -50.76 -3.46
N SER A 174 11.58 -51.70 -4.11
CA SER A 174 11.68 -53.14 -3.82
C SER A 174 11.04 -53.95 -4.97
N THR A 175 11.86 -54.48 -5.88
CA THR A 175 12.35 -55.88 -5.90
C THR A 175 11.29 -56.88 -6.37
N CYS A 176 11.54 -57.50 -7.52
CA CYS A 176 10.72 -58.55 -8.11
C CYS A 176 10.90 -59.90 -7.42
N THR A 177 9.84 -60.70 -7.35
CA THR A 177 9.91 -62.18 -7.35
C THR A 177 8.60 -62.76 -7.90
N ASN A 178 8.68 -63.78 -8.75
CA ASN A 178 7.54 -64.45 -9.40
C ASN A 178 7.04 -65.64 -8.56
N ALA A 179 5.73 -65.92 -8.60
CA ALA A 179 5.16 -67.29 -8.70
C ALA A 179 3.62 -67.27 -8.82
N ASP A 180 3.13 -67.71 -9.99
CA ASP A 180 1.90 -68.45 -10.30
C ASP A 180 0.76 -68.62 -9.27
N HIS A 181 -0.45 -68.14 -9.60
CA HIS A 181 -1.56 -69.01 -10.06
C HIS A 181 -2.84 -68.24 -10.51
N VAL A 182 -3.75 -68.94 -11.19
CA VAL A 182 -4.95 -68.40 -11.90
C VAL A 182 -6.24 -69.14 -11.37
N PRO A 183 -7.49 -68.91 -11.85
CA PRO A 183 -8.48 -68.07 -11.17
C PRO A 183 -9.81 -68.76 -10.77
N THR A 184 -10.63 -68.07 -9.97
CA THR A 184 -12.11 -68.21 -9.88
C THR A 184 -12.67 -66.86 -9.35
N ALA A 185 -13.53 -66.09 -10.03
CA ALA A 185 -14.82 -66.36 -10.67
C ALA A 185 -15.97 -66.61 -9.68
N ASN A 186 -16.76 -65.56 -9.34
CA ASN A 186 -18.15 -65.41 -9.80
C ASN A 186 -18.88 -64.15 -9.25
N GLU A 187 -19.67 -63.52 -10.15
CA GLU A 187 -21.03 -62.96 -9.91
C GLU A 187 -21.19 -61.71 -8.98
N ARG A 188 -22.09 -60.72 -9.16
CA ARG A 188 -23.22 -60.35 -10.08
C ARG A 188 -23.58 -58.84 -9.81
N GLN A 189 -24.35 -58.04 -10.58
CA GLN A 189 -24.98 -58.14 -11.92
C GLN A 189 -25.48 -56.75 -12.45
N SER A 190 -24.80 -56.19 -13.47
CA SER A 190 -25.39 -55.53 -14.68
C SER A 190 -26.20 -54.20 -14.62
N GLY A 191 -26.14 -53.43 -15.72
CA GLY A 191 -26.85 -52.15 -16.01
C GLY A 191 -25.90 -50.95 -16.03
N HIS A 192 -25.31 -50.44 -17.12
CA HIS A 192 -25.81 -50.19 -18.50
C HIS A 192 -27.02 -49.21 -18.51
N GLN A 193 -27.08 -48.13 -19.30
CA GLN A 193 -26.45 -47.80 -20.60
C GLN A 193 -26.48 -46.28 -20.95
N VAL A 194 -25.60 -45.81 -21.88
CA VAL A 194 -25.89 -44.85 -23.01
C VAL A 194 -26.07 -43.34 -22.69
N LEU A 195 -25.57 -42.33 -23.45
CA LEU A 195 -24.69 -42.23 -24.65
C LEU A 195 -24.04 -40.81 -24.75
N GLU A 196 -22.96 -40.68 -25.54
CA GLU A 196 -22.50 -39.57 -26.46
C GLU A 196 -22.81 -38.07 -26.19
N GLN A 197 -22.05 -37.07 -26.69
CA GLN A 197 -21.06 -36.92 -27.79
C GLN A 197 -20.23 -35.63 -27.50
N GLY A 198 -19.00 -35.36 -27.97
CA GLY A 198 -18.01 -36.12 -28.76
C GLY A 198 -16.85 -35.20 -29.22
N LEU A 199 -15.65 -35.78 -29.46
CA LEU A 199 -14.52 -35.31 -30.33
C LEU A 199 -13.91 -33.87 -30.12
N SER A 200 -12.59 -33.66 -30.14
CA SER A 200 -11.61 -34.22 -31.09
C SER A 200 -10.16 -34.40 -30.56
N ASN A 201 -9.45 -35.29 -31.25
CA ASN A 201 -8.04 -35.71 -31.13
C ASN A 201 -7.03 -34.56 -31.45
N ALA A 202 -5.69 -34.68 -31.31
CA ALA A 202 -4.84 -35.86 -31.46
C ALA A 202 -3.47 -35.78 -30.74
N ALA A 203 -2.76 -36.91 -30.73
CA ALA A 203 -1.42 -37.10 -30.15
C ALA A 203 -0.40 -37.57 -31.20
N TYR A 204 0.90 -37.34 -30.97
CA TYR A 204 1.97 -38.33 -31.23
C TYR A 204 3.29 -37.95 -30.49
N MET A 205 4.22 -38.91 -30.38
CA MET A 205 5.49 -38.90 -29.63
C MET A 205 6.55 -39.70 -30.44
N PRO A 206 7.72 -40.11 -29.91
CA PRO A 206 8.82 -39.37 -29.28
C PRO A 206 10.13 -39.57 -30.09
N ASP A 207 11.30 -39.28 -29.47
CA ASP A 207 12.58 -40.05 -29.48
C ASP A 207 13.76 -39.10 -29.12
N ASP A 208 14.93 -39.53 -28.65
CA ASP A 208 15.31 -40.35 -27.49
C ASP A 208 16.80 -40.03 -27.15
N VAL A 209 17.42 -40.70 -26.15
CA VAL A 209 18.88 -40.79 -25.89
C VAL A 209 19.61 -39.65 -25.13
N SER A 210 19.69 -39.88 -23.82
CA SER A 210 20.80 -39.68 -22.86
C SER A 210 22.21 -39.18 -23.31
N THR A 211 22.82 -38.26 -22.54
CA THR A 211 23.91 -38.56 -21.56
C THR A 211 24.52 -37.31 -20.87
N GLU A 212 24.85 -37.42 -19.57
CA GLU A 212 25.65 -36.48 -18.77
C GLU A 212 27.19 -36.76 -18.90
N PRO A 213 28.10 -36.16 -18.09
CA PRO A 213 28.45 -34.75 -17.89
C PRO A 213 29.98 -34.51 -18.02
N LYS A 214 30.49 -33.29 -17.77
CA LYS A 214 31.63 -33.02 -16.83
C LYS A 214 32.05 -31.55 -16.73
N CYS A 215 32.53 -31.17 -15.54
CA CYS A 215 33.13 -29.87 -15.21
C CYS A 215 34.57 -29.72 -15.75
N GLY A 216 35.03 -28.48 -15.91
CA GLY A 216 36.43 -28.14 -16.18
C GLY A 216 36.73 -26.64 -16.03
N VAL A 217 37.30 -26.25 -14.88
CA VAL A 217 37.92 -24.94 -14.56
C VAL A 217 39.36 -25.30 -14.20
N PRO A 218 40.45 -24.63 -14.67
CA PRO A 218 40.80 -23.32 -14.10
C PRO A 218 41.67 -22.30 -14.89
N SER A 219 41.57 -21.05 -14.40
CA SER A 219 42.65 -20.06 -14.12
C SER A 219 43.54 -19.39 -15.20
N ILE A 220 43.44 -18.05 -15.20
CA ILE A 220 44.52 -17.03 -15.12
C ILE A 220 45.45 -16.83 -16.35
N GLY A 221 45.53 -15.57 -16.80
CA GLY A 221 46.60 -15.07 -17.68
C GLY A 221 46.39 -13.59 -18.07
N SER A 222 47.18 -12.68 -17.49
CA SER A 222 47.12 -11.23 -17.74
C SER A 222 48.31 -10.73 -18.57
N ALA A 223 48.07 -10.01 -19.68
CA ALA A 223 49.03 -9.04 -20.24
C ALA A 223 48.42 -8.13 -21.34
N THR A 224 48.52 -6.82 -21.15
CA THR A 224 48.69 -5.76 -22.19
C THR A 224 50.20 -5.38 -22.23
N PRO A 225 50.71 -4.38 -23.00
CA PRO A 225 50.12 -3.48 -24.02
C PRO A 225 50.95 -3.32 -25.33
N GLU A 226 50.43 -2.59 -26.33
CA GLU A 226 51.10 -1.54 -27.17
C GLU A 226 50.06 -1.04 -28.21
N LEU A 227 49.71 0.25 -28.38
CA LEU A 227 50.42 1.52 -28.65
C LEU A 227 50.84 1.73 -30.12
N ALA A 228 50.10 2.58 -30.84
CA ALA A 228 50.55 3.29 -32.04
C ALA A 228 49.78 4.62 -32.19
N SER A 229 50.51 5.72 -32.43
CA SER A 229 50.04 7.10 -32.28
C SER A 229 50.05 7.89 -33.59
N LYS A 230 49.31 9.02 -33.63
CA LYS A 230 49.68 10.18 -34.47
C LYS A 230 49.14 11.51 -33.91
N GLU A 231 50.08 12.40 -33.58
CA GLU A 231 49.95 13.87 -33.44
C GLU A 231 49.53 14.52 -34.79
N LYS A 232 49.19 15.82 -34.95
CA LYS A 232 49.26 17.09 -34.16
C LYS A 232 48.18 18.05 -34.77
N ALA A 233 47.83 19.27 -34.35
CA ALA A 233 48.20 20.25 -33.31
C ALA A 233 46.99 21.23 -33.17
N ASP A 234 46.89 22.30 -32.36
CA ASP A 234 47.65 22.90 -31.24
C ASP A 234 46.69 23.87 -30.47
N GLY A 235 47.13 24.59 -29.42
CA GLY A 235 46.37 25.73 -28.83
C GLY A 235 46.26 25.79 -27.30
N ASP A 236 47.16 26.57 -26.69
CA ASP A 236 47.32 26.91 -25.27
C ASP A 236 46.06 27.44 -24.52
N VAL A 237 46.02 27.24 -23.18
CA VAL A 237 45.79 28.25 -22.11
C VAL A 237 45.26 27.65 -20.79
N THR A 238 46.14 27.66 -19.79
CA THR A 238 45.90 27.61 -18.31
C THR A 238 45.30 26.39 -17.61
N ARG A 239 45.68 26.28 -16.33
CA ARG A 239 45.51 25.18 -15.39
C ARG A 239 44.91 25.76 -14.11
N GLU A 240 43.73 25.30 -13.68
CA GLU A 240 43.25 25.62 -12.34
C GLU A 240 42.50 24.45 -11.68
N LYS A 241 42.25 24.59 -10.38
CA LYS A 241 42.08 23.52 -9.40
C LYS A 241 40.66 23.53 -8.84
N ALA A 242 40.30 22.52 -8.06
CA ALA A 242 39.01 22.43 -7.38
C ALA A 242 38.75 23.62 -6.44
N ASP A 243 37.49 24.05 -6.34
CA ASP A 243 37.03 24.95 -5.28
C ASP A 243 35.69 24.49 -4.67
N ASP A 244 35.67 24.51 -3.33
CA ASP A 244 34.47 24.39 -2.50
C ASP A 244 33.63 25.67 -2.59
N ILE A 245 32.29 25.55 -2.64
CA ILE A 245 31.41 26.72 -2.63
C ILE A 245 31.31 27.28 -1.20
N ILE A 246 32.22 28.20 -0.88
CA ILE A 246 32.07 29.18 0.19
C ILE A 246 31.20 30.34 -0.33
N CYS A 247 30.03 30.56 0.27
CA CYS A 247 29.30 31.82 0.12
C CYS A 247 29.47 32.66 1.39
N GLN A 248 30.27 33.73 1.30
CA GLN A 248 30.35 34.76 2.33
C GLN A 248 29.02 35.54 2.43
N GLY A 249 28.69 35.99 3.64
CA GLY A 249 27.47 36.75 3.90
C GLY A 249 27.65 38.27 3.83
N THR A 250 26.55 39.00 4.01
CA THR A 250 26.53 40.46 4.12
C THR A 250 25.75 40.94 5.34
N SER A 251 26.48 41.66 6.20
CA SER A 251 26.03 42.75 7.09
C SER A 251 24.97 42.49 8.18
N CYS A 252 25.43 42.58 9.44
CA CYS A 252 24.89 43.51 10.44
C CYS A 252 26.05 44.02 11.31
N GLN A 253 26.03 45.30 11.71
CA GLN A 253 27.17 45.97 12.37
C GLN A 253 27.27 45.72 13.89
N HIS A 254 28.49 45.94 14.38
CA HIS A 254 28.94 46.03 15.77
C HIS A 254 27.98 46.65 16.80
N GLU A 255 28.00 46.09 18.02
CA GLU A 255 28.25 46.88 19.24
C GLU A 255 29.15 46.08 20.22
N ASN A 256 29.85 46.78 21.13
CA ASN A 256 30.83 46.21 22.08
C ASN A 256 30.14 45.42 23.21
N ASN A 257 30.72 44.40 23.87
CA ASN A 257 31.93 44.52 24.70
C ASN A 257 32.48 43.15 25.16
N THR A 258 33.65 43.14 25.80
CA THR A 258 34.37 41.96 26.33
C THR A 258 33.62 41.12 27.36
N ASN A 259 33.67 39.78 27.24
CA ASN A 259 34.26 38.88 28.25
C ASN A 259 34.37 37.42 27.76
N HIS A 260 35.33 36.68 28.32
CA HIS A 260 35.57 35.26 28.02
C HIS A 260 34.43 34.37 28.57
N THR A 261 33.71 33.69 27.69
CA THR A 261 33.13 32.36 27.98
C THR A 261 33.15 31.50 26.73
N GLU A 262 33.72 30.30 26.85
CA GLU A 262 33.86 29.32 25.78
C GLU A 262 32.49 28.78 25.36
N MET A 263 31.86 29.39 24.36
CA MET A 263 30.55 28.97 23.87
C MET A 263 30.72 27.96 22.71
N ARG A 264 30.97 26.70 23.08
CA ARG A 264 30.81 25.55 22.17
C ARG A 264 29.33 25.31 21.89
N VAL A 265 28.70 26.21 21.13
CA VAL A 265 27.32 26.03 20.64
C VAL A 265 27.36 24.90 19.62
N ASP A 266 26.70 23.78 19.95
CA ASP A 266 26.73 22.58 19.13
C ASP A 266 26.25 22.85 17.69
N GLY A 267 27.07 22.43 16.71
CA GLY A 267 26.67 22.45 15.29
C GLY A 267 25.40 21.63 15.03
N ILE A 268 25.06 20.68 15.91
CA ILE A 268 23.80 19.93 15.89
C ILE A 268 22.60 20.87 16.11
N GLY A 269 22.70 21.85 17.02
CA GLY A 269 21.65 22.85 17.26
C GLY A 269 21.45 23.78 16.07
N GLN A 270 22.55 24.28 15.46
CA GLN A 270 22.46 25.11 14.25
C GLN A 270 21.90 24.33 13.04
N ILE A 271 22.25 23.05 12.89
CA ILE A 271 21.69 22.19 11.83
C ILE A 271 20.20 21.92 12.08
N SER A 272 19.79 21.66 13.34
CA SER A 272 18.38 21.47 13.70
C SER A 272 17.55 22.72 13.39
N CYS A 273 17.97 23.90 13.86
CA CYS A 273 17.28 25.17 13.55
C CYS A 273 17.26 25.48 12.04
N ARG A 274 18.27 25.08 11.27
CA ARG A 274 18.30 25.30 9.81
C ARG A 274 17.34 24.38 9.04
N ILE A 275 17.11 23.16 9.53
CA ILE A 275 16.10 22.23 8.96
C ILE A 275 14.69 22.76 9.27
N GLU A 276 14.47 23.24 10.49
CA GLU A 276 13.19 23.73 11.01
C GLU A 276 12.69 25.00 10.29
N ASN A 277 13.61 25.89 9.89
CA ASN A 277 13.29 27.15 9.19
C ASN A 277 13.15 27.03 7.65
N SER A 278 13.03 25.82 7.11
CA SER A 278 12.78 25.65 5.67
C SER A 278 11.27 25.66 5.37
N PRO A 279 10.77 26.43 4.39
CA PRO A 279 9.32 26.52 4.12
C PRO A 279 8.73 25.14 3.76
N VAL A 280 9.51 24.28 3.09
CA VAL A 280 9.12 22.90 2.76
C VAL A 280 8.89 22.05 4.01
N SER A 281 9.68 22.22 5.09
CA SER A 281 9.39 21.55 6.36
C SER A 281 8.06 22.03 6.91
N THR A 282 7.81 23.33 6.95
CA THR A 282 6.56 23.89 7.52
C THR A 282 5.31 23.36 6.82
N TYR A 283 5.29 23.31 5.48
CA TYR A 283 4.17 22.71 4.74
C TYR A 283 3.99 21.22 5.02
N THR A 284 5.10 20.45 5.09
CA THR A 284 5.05 19.02 5.40
C THR A 284 4.53 18.79 6.82
N ASP A 285 4.97 19.61 7.77
CA ASP A 285 4.55 19.54 9.17
C ASP A 285 3.04 19.84 9.29
N VAL A 286 2.57 20.92 8.65
CA VAL A 286 1.15 21.31 8.62
C VAL A 286 0.28 20.26 7.91
N TYR A 287 0.75 19.72 6.79
CA TYR A 287 0.03 18.67 6.04
C TYR A 287 -0.25 17.44 6.90
N SER A 288 0.72 16.92 7.66
CA SER A 288 0.46 15.76 8.52
C SER A 288 -0.42 16.09 9.73
N TRP A 289 -0.43 17.32 10.25
CA TRP A 289 -1.44 17.72 11.24
C TRP A 289 -2.86 17.71 10.66
N PHE A 290 -3.04 18.15 9.41
CA PHE A 290 -4.33 18.03 8.71
C PHE A 290 -4.72 16.58 8.40
N GLN A 291 -3.77 15.63 8.31
CA GLN A 291 -4.07 14.20 8.26
C GLN A 291 -4.61 13.68 9.60
N VAL A 292 -4.09 14.15 10.75
CA VAL A 292 -4.68 13.82 12.08
C VAL A 292 -6.13 14.29 12.16
N GLY A 293 -6.41 15.50 11.66
CA GLY A 293 -7.78 16.02 11.54
C GLY A 293 -8.71 15.19 10.64
N SER A 294 -8.17 14.43 9.67
CA SER A 294 -8.97 13.60 8.77
C SER A 294 -9.72 12.47 9.49
N LEU A 295 -9.27 12.05 10.68
CA LEU A 295 -9.96 11.05 11.50
C LEU A 295 -11.35 11.54 11.96
N ILE A 296 -11.50 12.85 12.22
CA ILE A 296 -12.79 13.48 12.53
C ILE A 296 -13.70 13.45 11.30
N TRP A 297 -13.13 13.72 10.12
CA TRP A 297 -13.87 13.66 8.86
C TRP A 297 -14.34 12.22 8.51
N ALA A 298 -13.48 11.23 8.73
CA ALA A 298 -13.80 9.82 8.60
C ALA A 298 -14.96 9.40 9.52
N LEU A 299 -14.94 9.83 10.79
CA LEU A 299 -16.02 9.61 11.75
C LEU A 299 -17.34 10.25 11.28
N LEU A 300 -17.32 11.51 10.83
CA LEU A 300 -18.51 12.21 10.32
C LEU A 300 -19.08 11.52 9.07
N ASN A 301 -18.22 11.12 8.13
CA ASN A 301 -18.64 10.41 6.91
C ASN A 301 -19.26 9.05 7.23
N GLY A 302 -18.66 8.31 8.16
CA GLY A 302 -19.17 7.03 8.67
C GLY A 302 -20.53 7.14 9.37
N LEU A 303 -20.68 8.10 10.29
CA LEU A 303 -21.95 8.34 10.99
C LEU A 303 -23.07 8.79 10.04
N MET A 304 -22.73 9.60 9.03
CA MET A 304 -23.66 9.95 7.95
C MET A 304 -24.08 8.71 7.17
N LEU A 305 -23.15 7.83 6.82
CA LEU A 305 -23.42 6.62 6.05
C LEU A 305 -24.26 5.60 6.84
N ASP A 306 -23.96 5.33 8.11
CA ASP A 306 -24.82 4.48 8.96
C ASP A 306 -26.24 5.07 9.11
N LYS A 307 -26.37 6.40 9.23
CA LYS A 307 -27.68 7.09 9.28
C LYS A 307 -28.46 7.03 7.97
N LEU A 308 -27.77 6.96 6.83
CA LEU A 308 -28.39 6.78 5.51
C LEU A 308 -28.78 5.31 5.28
N VAL A 309 -27.91 4.35 5.62
CA VAL A 309 -28.14 2.92 5.45
C VAL A 309 -29.24 2.39 6.39
N SER A 310 -29.28 2.86 7.65
CA SER A 310 -30.34 2.51 8.61
C SER A 310 -31.74 3.03 8.23
N ARG A 311 -31.83 3.96 7.28
CA ARG A 311 -33.09 4.52 6.74
C ARG A 311 -33.44 3.95 5.36
N ALA A 312 -32.55 3.17 4.74
CA ALA A 312 -32.75 2.64 3.40
C ALA A 312 -33.44 1.27 3.43
N THR A 313 -34.21 1.00 2.38
CA THR A 313 -34.65 -0.37 2.08
C THR A 313 -33.45 -1.20 1.60
N ALA A 314 -33.59 -2.53 1.56
CA ALA A 314 -32.50 -3.40 1.10
C ALA A 314 -32.04 -3.08 -0.34
N ASP A 315 -32.97 -2.65 -1.19
CA ASP A 315 -32.78 -2.33 -2.61
C ASP A 315 -32.18 -0.92 -2.84
N ASP A 316 -32.28 -0.02 -1.85
CA ASP A 316 -31.78 1.36 -1.93
C ASP A 316 -30.36 1.57 -1.39
N LYS A 317 -29.69 0.52 -0.86
CA LYS A 317 -28.40 0.64 -0.14
C LYS A 317 -27.31 1.34 -0.94
N GLU A 318 -27.19 1.06 -2.24
CA GLU A 318 -26.18 1.71 -3.10
C GLU A 318 -26.38 3.23 -3.17
N ARG A 319 -27.63 3.69 -3.08
CA ARG A 319 -27.99 5.12 -3.14
C ARG A 319 -27.57 5.87 -1.88
N CYS A 320 -27.30 5.18 -0.77
CA CYS A 320 -26.76 5.78 0.46
C CYS A 320 -25.35 6.36 0.25
N PHE A 321 -24.57 5.80 -0.68
CA PHE A 321 -23.19 6.22 -0.94
C PHE A 321 -23.07 7.48 -1.80
N VAL A 322 -24.11 7.81 -2.58
CA VAL A 322 -24.10 8.97 -3.48
C VAL A 322 -23.90 10.30 -2.73
N VAL A 323 -24.42 10.42 -1.50
CA VAL A 323 -24.26 11.63 -0.67
C VAL A 323 -22.82 11.77 -0.12
N PRO A 324 -22.23 10.76 0.56
CA PRO A 324 -20.79 10.70 0.85
C PRO A 324 -19.89 11.08 -0.33
N PHE A 325 -20.11 10.47 -1.50
CA PHE A 325 -19.31 10.74 -2.69
C PHE A 325 -19.50 12.17 -3.20
N PHE A 326 -20.73 12.70 -3.23
CA PHE A 326 -20.98 14.08 -3.64
C PHE A 326 -20.26 15.10 -2.75
N ILE A 327 -20.33 14.94 -1.42
CA ILE A 327 -19.65 15.83 -0.47
C ILE A 327 -18.11 15.73 -0.62
N THR A 328 -17.61 14.51 -0.83
CA THR A 328 -16.19 14.23 -1.07
C THR A 328 -15.69 14.91 -2.35
N VAL A 329 -16.44 14.83 -3.45
CA VAL A 329 -16.09 15.50 -4.72
C VAL A 329 -16.22 17.02 -4.61
N LEU A 330 -17.19 17.54 -3.85
CA LEU A 330 -17.30 18.97 -3.57
C LEU A 330 -16.07 19.51 -2.82
N ALA A 331 -15.54 18.75 -1.85
CA ALA A 331 -14.26 19.08 -1.21
C ALA A 331 -13.11 19.10 -2.24
N GLY A 332 -13.08 18.16 -3.18
CA GLY A 332 -12.10 18.15 -4.27
C GLY A 332 -12.19 19.33 -5.23
N LEU A 333 -13.40 19.83 -5.53
CA LEU A 333 -13.59 21.06 -6.29
C LEU A 333 -13.01 22.27 -5.56
N ILE A 334 -13.29 22.40 -4.25
CA ILE A 334 -12.77 23.49 -3.42
C ILE A 334 -11.23 23.42 -3.35
N ALA A 335 -10.67 22.23 -3.13
CA ALA A 335 -9.22 22.02 -3.14
C ALA A 335 -8.59 22.40 -4.50
N SER A 336 -9.21 22.01 -5.61
CA SER A 336 -8.72 22.32 -6.96
C SER A 336 -8.75 23.82 -7.26
N ILE A 337 -9.81 24.51 -6.87
CA ILE A 337 -9.91 25.99 -7.00
C ILE A 337 -8.84 26.67 -6.14
N ALA A 338 -8.63 26.20 -4.91
CA ALA A 338 -7.61 26.74 -4.01
C ALA A 338 -6.18 26.52 -4.55
N CYS A 339 -5.90 25.38 -5.20
CA CYS A 339 -4.62 25.12 -5.88
C CYS A 339 -4.33 26.06 -7.07
N ILE A 340 -5.36 26.53 -7.79
CA ILE A 340 -5.18 27.43 -8.95
C ILE A 340 -4.71 28.82 -8.50
N ILE A 341 -5.01 29.23 -7.26
CA ILE A 341 -4.67 30.55 -6.73
C ILE A 341 -3.28 30.46 -6.04
N PRO A 342 -2.22 31.09 -6.59
CA PRO A 342 -0.85 30.97 -6.07
C PRO A 342 -0.62 31.87 -4.83
N ILE A 343 -1.52 31.80 -3.84
CA ILE A 343 -1.43 32.51 -2.56
C ILE A 343 -1.14 31.49 -1.46
N ILE A 344 -0.14 31.76 -0.62
CA ILE A 344 0.30 30.90 0.49
C ILE A 344 -0.86 30.45 1.39
N GLU A 345 -1.74 31.37 1.77
CA GLU A 345 -2.92 31.07 2.61
C GLU A 345 -3.90 30.10 1.94
N MET A 346 -4.05 30.18 0.61
CA MET A 346 -4.94 29.28 -0.14
C MET A 346 -4.35 27.86 -0.23
N GLN A 347 -3.03 27.68 -0.10
CA GLN A 347 -2.42 26.35 -0.07
C GLN A 347 -2.80 25.58 1.21
N PHE A 348 -2.96 26.25 2.36
CA PHE A 348 -3.48 25.61 3.57
C PHE A 348 -4.94 25.18 3.40
N VAL A 349 -5.76 26.00 2.74
CA VAL A 349 -7.15 25.64 2.37
C VAL A 349 -7.16 24.44 1.43
N ALA A 350 -6.32 24.44 0.39
CA ALA A 350 -6.17 23.32 -0.53
C ALA A 350 -5.78 22.02 0.18
N ILE A 351 -4.79 22.07 1.10
CA ILE A 351 -4.36 20.93 1.91
C ILE A 351 -5.50 20.37 2.77
N LEU A 352 -6.26 21.23 3.46
CA LEU A 352 -7.39 20.82 4.29
C LEU A 352 -8.46 20.10 3.46
N PHE A 353 -8.92 20.72 2.37
CA PHE A 353 -9.96 20.13 1.53
C PHE A 353 -9.46 18.91 0.72
N HIS A 354 -8.17 18.85 0.38
CA HIS A 354 -7.55 17.65 -0.19
C HIS A 354 -7.52 16.48 0.81
N SER A 355 -7.21 16.74 2.08
CA SER A 355 -7.29 15.75 3.16
C SER A 355 -8.72 15.19 3.26
N MET A 356 -9.74 16.05 3.21
CA MET A 356 -11.15 15.64 3.19
C MET A 356 -11.54 14.84 1.93
N LEU A 357 -11.06 15.24 0.74
CA LEU A 357 -11.25 14.51 -0.53
C LEU A 357 -10.65 13.10 -0.44
N LYS A 358 -9.39 13.00 0.00
CA LYS A 358 -8.63 11.75 0.11
C LYS A 358 -9.35 10.78 1.04
N THR A 359 -9.55 11.18 2.29
CA THR A 359 -10.15 10.34 3.33
C THR A 359 -11.61 10.03 3.06
N GLY A 360 -12.38 11.00 2.56
CA GLY A 360 -13.76 10.78 2.12
C GLY A 360 -13.86 9.73 1.01
N SER A 361 -12.93 9.74 0.05
CA SER A 361 -12.90 8.79 -1.06
C SER A 361 -12.56 7.38 -0.59
N TYR A 362 -11.45 7.21 0.14
CA TYR A 362 -11.04 5.89 0.64
C TYR A 362 -12.05 5.29 1.63
N ALA A 363 -12.60 6.10 2.54
CA ALA A 363 -13.62 5.66 3.50
C ALA A 363 -14.92 5.22 2.80
N SER A 364 -15.45 6.04 1.89
CA SER A 364 -16.69 5.73 1.16
C SER A 364 -16.53 4.51 0.25
N HIS A 365 -15.38 4.39 -0.42
CA HIS A 365 -15.03 3.26 -1.28
C HIS A 365 -14.90 1.95 -0.48
N LEU A 366 -14.16 1.96 0.64
CA LEU A 366 -14.02 0.78 1.50
C LEU A 366 -15.37 0.34 2.09
N ALA A 367 -16.16 1.29 2.58
CA ALA A 367 -17.50 1.02 3.11
C ALA A 367 -18.45 0.49 2.03
N TYR A 368 -18.36 0.97 0.79
CA TYR A 368 -19.13 0.46 -0.35
C TYR A 368 -18.80 -1.01 -0.61
N ILE A 369 -17.52 -1.34 -0.80
CA ILE A 369 -17.09 -2.72 -1.09
C ILE A 369 -17.53 -3.67 0.03
N ALA A 370 -17.32 -3.28 1.29
CA ALA A 370 -17.70 -4.06 2.47
C ALA A 370 -19.23 -4.16 2.69
N SER A 371 -20.04 -3.40 1.93
CA SER A 371 -21.51 -3.46 1.95
C SER A 371 -22.11 -4.23 0.77
N THR A 372 -21.47 -4.15 -0.40
CA THR A 372 -21.97 -4.69 -1.67
C THR A 372 -21.45 -6.10 -1.93
N PHE A 373 -20.20 -6.42 -1.56
CA PHE A 373 -19.61 -7.73 -1.83
C PHE A 373 -19.76 -8.69 -0.63
N PRO A 374 -20.07 -9.98 -0.87
CA PRO A 374 -20.09 -10.99 0.18
C PRO A 374 -18.68 -11.21 0.75
N LYS A 375 -18.62 -11.64 2.02
CA LYS A 375 -17.36 -11.83 2.77
C LYS A 375 -16.33 -12.69 2.02
N GLU A 376 -16.80 -13.72 1.30
CA GLU A 376 -16.00 -14.71 0.56
C GLU A 376 -15.21 -14.16 -0.64
N HIS A 377 -15.57 -12.97 -1.13
CA HIS A 377 -14.94 -12.32 -2.29
C HIS A 377 -14.42 -10.92 -1.96
N PHE A 378 -14.55 -10.50 -0.69
CA PHE A 378 -14.15 -9.18 -0.24
C PHE A 378 -12.63 -8.96 -0.45
N GLY A 379 -11.80 -9.94 -0.09
CA GLY A 379 -10.34 -9.85 -0.22
C GLY A 379 -9.90 -9.73 -1.67
N LYS A 380 -10.39 -10.60 -2.56
CA LYS A 380 -10.11 -10.52 -4.01
C LYS A 380 -10.52 -9.18 -4.59
N THR A 381 -11.77 -8.76 -4.39
CA THR A 381 -12.29 -7.51 -4.97
C THR A 381 -11.51 -6.29 -4.46
N TYR A 382 -11.28 -6.20 -3.16
CA TYR A 382 -10.55 -5.09 -2.56
C TYR A 382 -9.07 -5.08 -2.99
N GLY A 383 -8.41 -6.25 -2.99
CA GLY A 383 -7.03 -6.40 -3.46
C GLY A 383 -6.84 -6.05 -4.94
N ILE A 384 -7.79 -6.41 -5.80
CA ILE A 384 -7.81 -6.01 -7.22
C ILE A 384 -7.96 -4.48 -7.35
N GLN A 385 -8.95 -3.89 -6.69
CA GLN A 385 -9.23 -2.46 -6.81
C GLN A 385 -8.08 -1.60 -6.27
N ILE A 386 -7.50 -1.97 -5.12
CA ILE A 386 -6.33 -1.28 -4.58
C ILE A 386 -5.08 -1.54 -5.43
N GLY A 387 -4.87 -2.76 -5.93
CA GLY A 387 -3.77 -3.06 -6.86
C GLY A 387 -3.82 -2.17 -8.11
N ILE A 388 -5.01 -2.02 -8.71
CA ILE A 388 -5.25 -1.08 -9.81
C ILE A 388 -4.98 0.37 -9.37
N GLY A 389 -5.46 0.79 -8.19
CA GLY A 389 -5.20 2.12 -7.64
C GLY A 389 -3.71 2.45 -7.53
N PHE A 390 -2.89 1.53 -7.02
CA PHE A 390 -1.43 1.72 -6.95
C PHE A 390 -0.76 1.71 -8.34
N LEU A 391 -1.28 0.96 -9.32
CA LEU A 391 -0.82 1.11 -10.70
C LEU A 391 -1.10 2.52 -11.25
N PHE A 392 -2.23 3.13 -10.91
CA PHE A 392 -2.52 4.53 -11.27
C PHE A 392 -1.66 5.54 -10.50
N THR A 393 -1.19 5.26 -9.28
CA THR A 393 -0.27 6.18 -8.57
C THR A 393 1.06 6.41 -9.30
N PHE A 394 1.48 5.54 -10.23
CA PHE A 394 2.66 5.83 -11.05
C PHE A 394 2.48 7.00 -12.02
N ILE A 395 1.25 7.43 -12.30
CA ILE A 395 0.95 8.63 -13.10
C ILE A 395 1.31 9.92 -12.31
N GLU A 396 1.47 9.84 -10.98
CA GLU A 396 1.99 10.96 -10.18
C GLU A 396 3.40 11.39 -10.64
N TYR A 397 4.27 10.45 -11.03
CA TYR A 397 5.63 10.77 -11.50
C TYR A 397 5.69 11.59 -12.79
N PRO A 398 5.03 11.22 -13.91
CA PRO A 398 5.00 12.05 -15.11
C PRO A 398 4.21 13.35 -14.90
N ILE A 399 3.19 13.39 -14.04
CA ILE A 399 2.51 14.64 -13.66
C ILE A 399 3.48 15.58 -12.92
N PHE A 400 4.24 15.06 -11.95
CA PHE A 400 5.24 15.83 -11.21
C PHE A 400 6.40 16.29 -12.12
N ALA A 401 6.83 15.45 -13.06
CA ALA A 401 7.82 15.82 -14.06
C ALA A 401 7.30 16.94 -14.99
N TRP A 402 6.06 16.83 -15.47
CA TRP A 402 5.41 17.86 -16.28
C TRP A 402 5.30 19.19 -15.52
N TYR A 403 4.85 19.15 -14.27
CA TYR A 403 4.82 20.32 -13.37
C TYR A 403 6.20 20.97 -13.20
N LYS A 404 7.23 20.18 -12.93
CA LYS A 404 8.58 20.71 -12.65
C LYS A 404 9.32 21.19 -13.90
N TYR A 405 9.21 20.49 -15.03
CA TYR A 405 10.04 20.71 -16.21
C TYR A 405 9.34 21.45 -17.35
N SER A 406 8.01 21.29 -17.51
CA SER A 406 7.25 21.91 -18.61
C SER A 406 6.38 23.09 -18.17
N LEU A 407 5.93 23.09 -16.92
CA LEU A 407 5.13 24.19 -16.34
C LEU A 407 5.98 25.16 -15.50
N GLU A 408 7.30 24.99 -15.44
CA GLU A 408 8.22 25.85 -14.67
C GLU A 408 7.83 26.02 -13.18
N SER A 409 7.11 25.04 -12.62
CA SER A 409 6.49 25.07 -11.28
C SER A 409 5.29 26.03 -11.10
N ASP A 410 4.65 26.49 -12.18
CA ASP A 410 3.36 27.19 -12.14
C ASP A 410 2.22 26.22 -11.75
N PRO A 411 1.51 26.45 -10.62
CA PRO A 411 0.40 25.59 -10.21
C PRO A 411 -0.87 25.75 -11.07
N PHE A 412 -1.00 26.81 -11.88
CA PHE A 412 -2.25 27.13 -12.60
C PHE A 412 -2.74 25.97 -13.49
N TRP A 413 -1.90 25.48 -14.39
CA TRP A 413 -2.27 24.44 -15.36
C TRP A 413 -2.53 23.09 -14.70
N LEU A 414 -1.78 22.77 -13.64
CA LEU A 414 -1.96 21.55 -12.86
C LEU A 414 -3.28 21.61 -12.05
N GLY A 415 -3.58 22.76 -11.44
CA GLY A 415 -4.84 23.00 -10.76
C GLY A 415 -6.05 22.95 -11.71
N LEU A 416 -5.92 23.50 -12.93
CA LEU A 416 -6.95 23.44 -13.97
C LEU A 416 -7.23 22.00 -14.43
N LEU A 417 -6.19 21.17 -14.58
CA LEU A 417 -6.32 19.74 -14.89
C LEU A 417 -7.10 19.01 -13.79
N PHE A 418 -6.73 19.21 -12.51
CA PHE A 418 -7.44 18.59 -11.39
C PHE A 418 -8.87 19.10 -11.24
N LEU A 419 -9.12 20.39 -11.50
CA LEU A 419 -10.47 20.95 -11.53
C LEU A 419 -11.33 20.25 -12.60
N GLY A 420 -10.80 20.04 -13.81
CA GLY A 420 -11.48 19.29 -14.87
C GLY A 420 -11.82 17.84 -14.49
N ILE A 421 -10.90 17.16 -13.79
CA ILE A 421 -11.12 15.80 -13.26
C ILE A 421 -12.20 15.82 -12.18
N CYS A 422 -12.18 16.76 -11.24
CA CYS A 422 -13.23 16.88 -10.21
C CYS A 422 -14.60 17.25 -10.80
N LEU A 423 -14.66 18.09 -11.84
CA LEU A 423 -15.89 18.43 -12.55
C LEU A 423 -16.50 17.23 -13.27
N THR A 424 -15.69 16.44 -13.99
CA THR A 424 -16.17 15.21 -14.66
C THR A 424 -16.60 14.14 -13.65
N ALA A 425 -15.87 13.98 -12.53
CA ALA A 425 -16.28 13.13 -11.41
C ALA A 425 -17.59 13.61 -10.75
N SER A 426 -17.89 14.90 -10.77
CA SER A 426 -19.15 15.48 -10.22
C SER A 426 -20.39 15.13 -11.05
N CYS A 427 -20.23 14.88 -12.36
CA CYS A 427 -21.37 14.65 -13.26
C CYS A 427 -22.21 13.43 -12.85
N LEU A 428 -21.56 12.33 -12.43
CA LEU A 428 -22.24 11.09 -12.05
C LEU A 428 -23.11 11.23 -10.77
N PRO A 429 -22.58 11.65 -9.59
CA PRO A 429 -23.40 11.82 -8.40
C PRO A 429 -24.45 12.92 -8.59
N PHE A 430 -24.15 14.00 -9.32
CA PHE A 430 -25.13 15.04 -9.63
C PHE A 430 -26.31 14.49 -10.47
N TYR A 431 -26.02 13.73 -11.53
CA TYR A 431 -27.04 13.07 -12.35
C TYR A 431 -27.92 12.12 -11.54
N LEU A 432 -27.32 11.31 -10.66
CA LEU A 432 -28.05 10.38 -9.80
C LEU A 432 -28.95 11.11 -8.77
N LEU A 433 -28.46 12.18 -8.14
CA LEU A 433 -29.25 13.02 -7.24
C LEU A 433 -30.39 13.75 -7.97
N TRP A 434 -30.12 14.30 -9.15
CA TRP A 434 -31.14 14.96 -9.97
C TRP A 434 -32.25 13.99 -10.42
N ARG A 435 -31.87 12.79 -10.88
CA ARG A 435 -32.81 11.73 -11.23
C ARG A 435 -33.65 11.30 -10.02
N ARG A 436 -33.06 11.19 -8.83
CA ARG A 436 -33.77 10.91 -7.57
C ARG A 436 -34.82 11.98 -7.28
N CYS A 437 -34.44 13.27 -7.31
CA CYS A 437 -35.36 14.38 -7.06
C CYS A 437 -36.52 14.44 -8.06
N ARG A 438 -36.29 14.07 -9.33
CA ARG A 438 -37.39 13.93 -10.30
C ARG A 438 -38.32 12.75 -9.98
N TYR A 439 -37.77 11.60 -9.59
CA TYR A 439 -38.57 10.41 -9.29
C TYR A 439 -39.46 10.59 -8.06
N THR A 440 -38.93 11.09 -6.93
CA THR A 440 -39.75 11.40 -5.76
C THR A 440 -40.82 12.44 -6.07
N ARG A 441 -40.47 13.51 -6.81
CA ARG A 441 -41.45 14.51 -7.24
C ARG A 441 -42.57 13.92 -8.11
N SER A 442 -42.28 12.93 -8.95
CA SER A 442 -43.29 12.25 -9.75
C SER A 442 -44.23 11.38 -8.91
N ASN A 443 -43.69 10.64 -7.93
CA ASN A 443 -44.51 9.81 -7.02
C ASN A 443 -45.43 10.66 -6.13
N SER A 444 -45.03 11.88 -5.75
CA SER A 444 -45.87 12.80 -4.97
C SER A 444 -47.06 13.40 -5.72
N TYR A 445 -47.22 13.12 -7.02
CA TYR A 445 -48.42 13.49 -7.81
C TYR A 445 -49.30 12.27 -8.16
N THR A 446 -48.99 11.08 -7.63
CA THR A 446 -49.73 9.83 -7.89
C THR A 446 -50.25 9.16 -6.61
N LEU A 447 -50.29 9.95 -5.52
CA LEU A 447 -50.96 9.70 -4.24
C LEU A 447 -51.97 10.83 -4.00
#